data_AF-A0A9W5VV61-F1
#
_entry.id   AF-A0A9W5VV61-F1
#
_cell.length_a   1.000
_cell.length_b   1.000
_cell.length_c   1.000
_cell.angle_alpha   90.00
_cell.angle_beta   90.00
_cell.angle_gamma   90.00
#
_symmetry.space_group_name_H-M   'P 1'
#
loop_
_entity.id
_entity.type
_entity.pdbx_description
1 polymer ?
#
loop_
_entity_poly.entity_id
_entity_poly.type
_entity_poly.pdbx_seq_one_letter_code
_entity_poly.pdbx_strand_id
1 'polypeptide(L)'
;MHLSNKKLLDRIEKEGLKIKEKGEGSLEFSYIPSKDMITYPSDIDFEDPKSAFCLAHELGHYYQHISRPSIINSVFNIGRMSERYYLLFFPLIIIEELNAWIRAKRICKEEEVESGLYFISIASKCITGYLKYFISSFIAALKFLIGLFVAIVFGVRFLKLSYEMDLEFYPFFETIRDAIISTNLSNTELVKLLFFNMLSALIVLEFIRFFMLFSNMSRGSSKSKK
;
A
#
# COMPACT_ATOMS: atom_id res chain seq x y z
N MET A 1 -23.91 3.61 27.69
CA MET A 1 -22.54 3.17 27.37
C MET A 1 -22.32 1.75 27.88
N HIS A 2 -22.16 0.78 26.97
CA HIS A 2 -21.89 -0.61 27.34
C HIS A 2 -20.60 -0.70 28.20
N LEU A 3 -20.64 -1.50 29.28
CA LEU A 3 -19.54 -1.63 30.26
C LEU A 3 -18.19 -2.01 29.61
N SER A 4 -18.24 -2.72 28.48
CA SER A 4 -17.10 -3.16 27.68
C SER A 4 -16.33 -2.03 27.00
N ASN A 5 -17.03 -1.04 26.44
CA ASN A 5 -16.38 0.09 25.76
C ASN A 5 -15.74 1.05 26.75
N LYS A 6 -16.33 1.22 27.94
CA LYS A 6 -15.76 2.04 29.00
C LYS A 6 -14.38 1.53 29.45
N LYS A 7 -14.22 0.22 29.70
CA LYS A 7 -12.93 -0.36 30.10
C LYS A 7 -11.83 -0.17 29.05
N LEU A 8 -12.18 -0.32 27.77
CA LEU A 8 -11.24 -0.07 26.66
C LEU A 8 -10.82 1.41 26.59
N LEU A 9 -11.77 2.33 26.74
CA LEU A 9 -11.47 3.77 26.76
C LEU A 9 -10.58 4.12 27.96
N ASP A 10 -10.88 3.60 29.15
CA ASP A 10 -10.06 3.80 30.36
C ASP A 10 -8.63 3.26 30.15
N ARG A 11 -8.47 2.13 29.46
CA ARG A 11 -7.15 1.60 29.11
C ARG A 11 -6.40 2.49 28.13
N ILE A 12 -7.07 2.96 27.08
CA ILE A 12 -6.46 3.86 26.08
C ILE A 12 -5.97 5.15 26.76
N GLU A 13 -6.76 5.71 27.68
CA GLU A 13 -6.35 6.89 28.46
C GLU A 13 -5.16 6.60 29.38
N LYS A 14 -5.11 5.43 30.04
CA LYS A 14 -3.95 5.01 30.86
C LYS A 14 -2.67 4.85 30.06
N GLU A 15 -2.77 4.48 28.79
CA GLU A 15 -1.63 4.41 27.87
C GLU A 15 -1.19 5.80 27.37
N GLY A 16 -1.86 6.88 27.79
CA GLY A 16 -1.56 8.26 27.42
C GLY A 16 -2.04 8.66 26.02
N LEU A 17 -2.88 7.82 25.40
CA LEU A 17 -3.37 8.06 24.05
C LEU A 17 -4.58 9.00 24.05
N LYS A 18 -4.59 9.95 23.10
CA LYS A 18 -5.78 10.79 22.86
C LYS A 18 -6.79 10.03 22.01
N ILE A 19 -8.07 10.22 22.29
CA ILE A 19 -9.16 9.73 21.43
C ILE A 19 -9.87 10.93 20.85
N LYS A 20 -10.00 11.00 19.53
CA LYS A 20 -10.61 12.15 18.86
C LYS A 20 -11.50 11.75 17.70
N GLU A 21 -12.66 12.36 17.62
CA GLU A 21 -13.50 12.29 16.43
C GLU A 21 -12.76 12.88 15.22
N LYS A 22 -12.81 12.18 14.10
CA LYS A 22 -12.45 12.77 12.80
C LYS A 22 -13.62 13.61 12.31
N GLY A 23 -13.32 14.78 11.77
CA GLY A 23 -14.33 15.62 11.10
C GLY A 23 -15.03 14.86 9.95
N GLU A 24 -16.10 15.45 9.44
CA GLU A 24 -16.98 14.84 8.43
C GLU A 24 -16.20 14.16 7.28
N GLY A 25 -16.63 12.94 6.93
CA GLY A 25 -16.15 12.21 5.75
C GLY A 25 -15.14 11.09 6.01
N SER A 26 -14.71 10.83 7.24
CA SER A 26 -13.92 9.63 7.54
C SER A 26 -14.77 8.52 8.12
N LEU A 27 -14.63 7.31 7.55
CA LEU A 27 -15.49 6.16 7.85
C LEU A 27 -14.85 5.13 8.80
N GLU A 28 -13.60 5.33 9.20
CA GLU A 28 -12.79 4.30 9.84
C GLU A 28 -12.04 4.81 11.07
N PHE A 29 -11.89 3.90 12.05
CA PHE A 29 -10.96 4.09 13.15
C PHE A 29 -9.53 4.09 12.63
N SER A 30 -8.65 4.87 13.27
CA SER A 30 -7.25 4.90 12.87
C SER A 30 -6.35 5.41 13.99
N TYR A 31 -5.33 4.63 14.30
CA TYR A 31 -4.20 5.05 15.12
C TYR A 31 -3.24 5.93 14.32
N ILE A 32 -2.89 7.09 14.87
CA ILE A 32 -1.99 8.09 14.31
C ILE A 32 -0.71 8.13 15.18
N PRO A 33 0.38 7.46 14.75
CA PRO A 33 1.57 7.34 15.58
C PRO A 33 2.27 8.66 15.89
N SER A 34 2.20 9.65 14.99
CA SER A 34 2.86 10.95 15.19
C SER A 34 2.18 11.83 16.25
N LYS A 35 0.98 11.46 16.69
CA LYS A 35 0.18 12.23 17.65
C LYS A 35 -0.21 11.41 18.88
N ASP A 36 0.23 10.15 18.96
CA ASP A 36 -0.19 9.18 19.98
C ASP A 36 -1.72 9.25 20.19
N MET A 37 -2.45 9.09 19.08
CA MET A 37 -3.89 9.37 19.03
C MET A 37 -4.64 8.30 18.24
N ILE A 38 -5.78 7.86 18.76
CA ILE A 38 -6.76 7.06 18.04
C ILE A 38 -7.87 8.00 17.55
N THR A 39 -8.19 7.91 16.27
CA THR A 39 -9.31 8.63 15.67
C THR A 39 -10.47 7.69 15.37
N TYR A 40 -11.70 8.22 15.42
CA TYR A 40 -12.93 7.48 15.16
C TYR A 40 -13.87 8.30 14.25
N PRO A 41 -14.78 7.66 13.49
CA PRO A 41 -15.71 8.34 12.58
C PRO A 41 -16.82 9.10 13.32
N SER A 42 -17.37 10.16 12.74
CA SER A 42 -18.37 11.04 13.39
C SER A 42 -19.64 10.32 13.85
N ASP A 43 -20.10 9.35 13.06
CA ASP A 43 -21.36 8.64 13.29
C ASP A 43 -21.20 7.35 14.11
N ILE A 44 -20.22 7.33 15.02
CA ILE A 44 -19.91 6.12 15.78
C ILE A 44 -20.92 5.90 16.92
N ASP A 45 -21.44 4.67 17.01
CA ASP A 45 -22.14 4.21 18.20
C ASP A 45 -21.16 3.50 19.14
N PHE A 46 -20.80 4.16 20.26
CA PHE A 46 -19.98 3.56 21.33
C PHE A 46 -20.78 2.59 22.21
N GLU A 47 -22.02 2.25 21.88
CA GLU A 47 -22.74 1.12 22.46
C GLU A 47 -22.62 -0.14 21.60
N ASP A 48 -22.27 -0.01 20.31
CA ASP A 48 -22.00 -1.13 19.42
C ASP A 48 -20.72 -1.90 19.84
N PRO A 49 -20.80 -3.23 20.04
CA PRO A 49 -19.62 -4.08 20.24
C PRO A 49 -18.56 -3.96 19.13
N LYS A 50 -18.94 -3.61 17.90
CA LYS A 50 -18.00 -3.35 16.80
C LYS A 50 -17.02 -2.24 17.15
N SER A 51 -17.48 -1.17 17.79
CA SER A 51 -16.65 -0.05 18.23
C SER A 51 -15.60 -0.50 19.24
N ALA A 52 -15.95 -1.44 20.13
CA ALA A 52 -15.02 -2.09 21.05
C ALA A 52 -13.88 -2.78 20.32
N PHE A 53 -14.22 -3.56 19.29
CA PHE A 53 -13.25 -4.35 18.54
C PHE A 53 -12.34 -3.47 17.70
N CYS A 54 -12.88 -2.41 17.09
CA CYS A 54 -12.10 -1.42 16.35
C CYS A 54 -11.15 -0.65 17.27
N LEU A 55 -11.61 -0.19 18.44
CA LEU A 55 -10.73 0.46 19.43
C LEU A 55 -9.61 -0.48 19.90
N ALA A 56 -9.92 -1.74 20.20
CA ALA A 56 -8.93 -2.74 20.59
C ALA A 56 -7.93 -3.04 19.45
N HIS A 57 -8.37 -2.98 18.20
CA HIS A 57 -7.52 -3.11 17.01
C HIS A 57 -6.55 -1.93 16.86
N GLU A 58 -7.02 -0.70 16.98
CA GLU A 58 -6.16 0.49 16.95
C GLU A 58 -5.17 0.52 18.13
N LEU A 59 -5.59 0.08 19.32
CA LEU A 59 -4.69 -0.11 20.45
C LEU A 59 -3.65 -1.21 20.17
N GLY A 60 -4.03 -2.25 19.41
CA GLY A 60 -3.12 -3.25 18.86
C GLY A 60 -2.01 -2.62 18.00
N HIS A 61 -2.38 -1.70 17.10
CA HIS A 61 -1.43 -0.94 16.27
C HIS A 61 -0.50 -0.06 17.10
N TYR A 62 -1.03 0.65 18.11
CA TYR A 62 -0.22 1.41 19.05
C TYR A 62 0.88 0.56 19.68
N TYR A 63 0.51 -0.58 20.25
CA TYR A 63 1.50 -1.38 20.94
C TYR A 63 2.54 -1.99 19.99
N GLN A 64 2.15 -2.31 18.75
CA GLN A 64 3.12 -2.71 17.74
C GLN A 64 4.08 -1.58 17.43
N HIS A 65 3.59 -0.36 17.27
CA HIS A 65 4.39 0.82 16.97
C HIS A 65 5.47 1.07 18.03
N ILE A 66 5.11 1.10 19.32
CA ILE A 66 6.07 1.35 20.41
C ILE A 66 7.07 0.20 20.60
N SER A 67 6.69 -1.03 20.23
CA SER A 67 7.56 -2.21 20.38
C SER A 67 8.60 -2.34 19.27
N ARG A 68 8.40 -1.67 18.13
CA ARG A 68 9.24 -1.81 16.94
C ARG A 68 10.41 -0.82 16.96
N PRO A 69 11.60 -1.22 16.47
CA PRO A 69 12.68 -0.30 16.15
C PRO A 69 12.22 0.81 15.18
N SER A 70 12.73 2.03 15.38
CA SER A 70 12.38 3.21 14.56
C SER A 70 12.59 3.00 13.05
N ILE A 71 13.62 2.24 12.67
CA ILE A 71 13.88 1.90 11.26
C ILE A 71 12.74 1.07 10.66
N ILE A 72 12.20 0.10 11.42
CA ILE A 72 11.10 -0.76 10.98
C ILE A 72 9.83 0.08 10.86
N ASN A 73 9.54 0.94 11.85
CA ASN A 73 8.40 1.87 11.78
C ASN A 73 8.48 2.80 10.55
N SER A 74 9.68 3.23 10.18
CA SER A 74 9.88 4.05 8.97
C SER A 74 9.52 3.27 7.70
N VAL A 75 9.91 2.00 7.60
CA VAL A 75 9.56 1.13 6.46
C VAL A 75 8.04 0.92 6.36
N PHE A 76 7.36 0.64 7.47
CA PHE A 76 5.90 0.50 7.50
C PHE A 76 5.18 1.79 7.11
N ASN A 77 5.66 2.94 7.58
CA ASN A 77 5.09 4.23 7.21
C ASN A 77 5.23 4.51 5.70
N ILE A 78 6.34 4.14 5.07
CA ILE A 78 6.51 4.24 3.60
C ILE A 78 5.50 3.35 2.88
N GLY A 79 5.33 2.11 3.35
CA GLY A 79 4.37 1.17 2.77
C GLY A 79 2.92 1.68 2.86
N ARG A 80 2.55 2.29 3.99
CA ARG A 80 1.20 2.84 4.22
C ARG A 80 0.91 4.13 3.45
N MET A 81 1.90 5.00 3.26
CA MET A 81 1.71 6.28 2.57
C MET A 81 1.74 6.18 1.04
N SER A 82 2.22 5.06 0.49
CA SER A 82 2.36 4.89 -0.94
C SER A 82 1.41 3.82 -1.47
N GLU A 83 0.23 4.24 -1.92
CA GLU A 83 -0.68 3.39 -2.72
C GLU A 83 0.04 2.75 -3.91
N ARG A 84 1.05 3.45 -4.45
CA ARG A 84 1.88 3.00 -5.57
C ARG A 84 2.77 1.80 -5.22
N TYR A 85 3.28 1.70 -4.00
CA TYR A 85 4.13 0.59 -3.56
C TYR A 85 3.36 -0.47 -2.79
N TYR A 86 2.03 -0.39 -2.79
CA TYR A 86 1.18 -1.32 -2.05
C TYR A 86 1.49 -2.79 -2.39
N LEU A 87 1.71 -3.14 -3.66
CA LEU A 87 2.07 -4.52 -4.05
C LEU A 87 3.37 -5.02 -3.39
N LEU A 88 4.37 -4.15 -3.25
CA LEU A 88 5.65 -4.49 -2.63
C LEU A 88 5.52 -4.65 -1.11
N PHE A 89 4.75 -3.76 -0.48
CA PHE A 89 4.56 -3.73 0.97
C PHE A 89 3.41 -4.59 1.47
N PHE A 90 2.59 -5.15 0.59
CA PHE A 90 1.39 -5.90 0.96
C PHE A 90 1.64 -7.03 1.97
N PRO A 91 2.69 -7.88 1.84
CA PRO A 91 2.96 -8.91 2.84
C PRO A 91 3.22 -8.32 4.23
N LEU A 92 3.92 -7.19 4.28
CA LEU A 92 4.22 -6.49 5.54
C LEU A 92 2.93 -5.90 6.13
N ILE A 93 2.12 -5.21 5.32
CA ILE A 93 0.85 -4.63 5.74
C ILE A 93 -0.09 -5.71 6.30
N ILE A 94 -0.24 -6.85 5.60
CA ILE A 94 -1.09 -7.94 6.08
C ILE A 94 -0.59 -8.54 7.40
N ILE A 95 0.72 -8.73 7.55
CA ILE A 95 1.29 -9.23 8.81
C ILE A 95 1.02 -8.25 9.96
N GLU A 96 1.13 -6.95 9.69
CA GLU A 96 0.83 -5.90 10.67
C GLU A 96 -0.64 -5.94 11.11
N GLU A 97 -1.57 -5.97 10.15
CA GLU A 97 -3.01 -6.05 10.38
C GLU A 97 -3.40 -7.33 11.13
N LEU A 98 -2.88 -8.49 10.73
CA LEU A 98 -3.14 -9.76 11.41
C LEU A 98 -2.67 -9.74 12.86
N ASN A 99 -1.44 -9.25 13.09
CA ASN A 99 -0.92 -9.12 14.45
C ASN A 99 -1.74 -8.14 15.28
N ALA A 100 -2.31 -7.10 14.67
CA ALA A 100 -3.12 -6.10 15.37
C ALA A 100 -4.46 -6.72 15.79
N TRP A 101 -5.10 -7.49 14.91
CA TRP A 101 -6.29 -8.27 15.24
C TRP A 101 -6.05 -9.38 16.28
N ILE A 102 -4.92 -10.09 16.22
CA ILE A 102 -4.55 -11.07 17.25
C ILE A 102 -4.42 -10.37 18.61
N ARG A 103 -3.77 -9.21 18.64
CA ARG A 103 -3.61 -8.43 19.86
C ARG A 103 -4.93 -7.85 20.36
N ALA A 104 -5.78 -7.37 19.46
CA ALA A 104 -7.13 -6.89 19.77
C ALA A 104 -7.95 -7.97 20.47
N LYS A 105 -7.92 -9.21 19.97
CA LYS A 105 -8.59 -10.35 20.60
C LYS A 105 -8.12 -10.57 22.04
N ARG A 106 -6.81 -10.44 22.28
CA ARG A 106 -6.23 -10.57 23.63
C ARG A 106 -6.70 -9.42 24.55
N ILE A 107 -6.66 -8.19 24.05
CA ILE A 107 -7.13 -6.99 24.78
C ILE A 107 -8.62 -7.14 25.14
N CYS A 108 -9.47 -7.52 24.18
CA CYS A 108 -10.89 -7.75 24.43
C CYS A 108 -11.10 -8.80 25.54
N LYS A 109 -10.32 -9.89 25.54
CA LYS A 109 -10.37 -10.90 26.61
C LYS A 109 -9.93 -10.34 27.96
N GLU A 110 -8.84 -9.56 28.01
CA GLU A 110 -8.32 -8.92 29.22
C GLU A 110 -9.36 -7.94 29.84
N GLU A 111 -10.10 -7.21 29.00
CA GLU A 111 -11.11 -6.24 29.43
C GLU A 111 -12.52 -6.86 29.59
N GLU A 112 -12.66 -8.18 29.47
CA GLU A 112 -13.93 -8.92 29.54
C GLU A 112 -14.96 -8.44 28.49
N VAL A 113 -14.48 -8.00 27.32
CA VAL A 113 -15.32 -7.74 26.15
C VAL A 113 -15.58 -9.05 25.42
N GLU A 114 -16.85 -9.41 25.25
CA GLU A 114 -17.25 -10.67 24.61
C GLU A 114 -16.79 -10.73 23.13
N SER A 115 -15.68 -11.43 22.89
CA SER A 115 -15.11 -11.63 21.56
C SER A 115 -15.53 -13.00 21.00
N GLY A 116 -16.72 -13.07 20.41
CA GLY A 116 -17.28 -14.27 19.78
C GLY A 116 -17.04 -14.34 18.25
N LEU A 117 -17.90 -15.08 17.54
CA LEU A 117 -17.88 -15.16 16.07
C LEU A 117 -18.00 -13.78 15.40
N TYR A 118 -18.69 -12.84 16.05
CA TYR A 118 -18.85 -11.48 15.55
C TYR A 118 -17.50 -10.74 15.39
N PHE A 119 -16.59 -10.90 16.36
CA PHE A 119 -15.21 -10.37 16.26
C PHE A 119 -14.48 -10.94 15.06
N ILE A 120 -14.53 -12.26 14.86
CA ILE A 120 -13.87 -12.94 13.75
C ILE A 120 -14.44 -12.47 12.40
N SER A 121 -15.76 -12.26 12.32
CA SER A 121 -16.43 -11.73 11.14
C SER A 121 -15.93 -10.32 10.80
N ILE A 122 -15.80 -9.43 11.79
CA ILE A 122 -15.29 -8.07 11.58
C ILE A 122 -13.82 -8.10 11.14
N ALA A 123 -12.96 -8.82 11.87
CA ALA A 123 -11.54 -8.94 11.51
C ALA A 123 -11.35 -9.49 10.09
N SER A 124 -12.11 -10.54 9.73
CA SER A 124 -12.06 -11.15 8.41
C SER A 124 -12.51 -10.19 7.30
N LYS A 125 -13.56 -9.39 7.54
CA LYS A 125 -14.02 -8.36 6.59
C LYS A 125 -12.93 -7.32 6.33
N CYS A 126 -12.26 -6.82 7.39
CA CYS A 126 -11.17 -5.86 7.25
C CYS A 126 -9.99 -6.44 6.45
N ILE A 127 -9.52 -7.64 6.79
CA ILE A 127 -8.44 -8.34 6.08
C ILE A 127 -8.80 -8.58 4.60
N THR A 128 -10.05 -8.98 4.33
CA THR A 128 -10.53 -9.20 2.96
C THR A 128 -10.51 -7.91 2.14
N GLY A 129 -10.72 -6.75 2.76
CA GLY A 129 -10.57 -5.44 2.12
C GLY A 129 -9.16 -5.23 1.56
N TYR A 130 -8.14 -5.44 2.39
CA TYR A 130 -6.74 -5.37 1.96
C TYR A 130 -6.41 -6.36 0.84
N LEU A 131 -6.94 -7.59 0.91
CA LEU A 131 -6.73 -8.61 -0.11
C LEU A 131 -7.39 -8.25 -1.44
N LYS A 132 -8.60 -7.70 -1.43
CA LYS A 132 -9.28 -7.23 -2.65
C LYS A 132 -8.49 -6.12 -3.33
N TYR A 133 -7.97 -5.17 -2.55
CA TYR A 133 -7.15 -4.08 -3.08
C TYR A 133 -5.82 -4.61 -3.67
N PHE A 134 -5.19 -5.61 -3.03
CA PHE A 134 -4.02 -6.30 -3.57
C PHE A 134 -4.31 -6.97 -4.91
N ILE A 135 -5.38 -7.77 -4.99
CA ILE A 135 -5.76 -8.49 -6.21
C ILE A 135 -6.04 -7.49 -7.34
N SER A 136 -6.77 -6.41 -7.06
CA SER A 136 -7.04 -5.35 -8.03
C SER A 136 -5.74 -4.71 -8.56
N SER A 137 -4.83 -4.35 -7.65
CA SER A 137 -3.54 -3.76 -7.99
C SER A 137 -2.67 -4.72 -8.82
N PHE A 138 -2.67 -6.00 -8.46
CA PHE A 138 -1.91 -7.03 -9.17
C PHE A 138 -2.46 -7.24 -10.59
N ILE A 139 -3.78 -7.32 -10.74
CA ILE A 139 -4.43 -7.43 -12.05
C ILE A 139 -4.12 -6.19 -12.91
N ALA A 140 -4.14 -4.99 -12.33
CA ALA A 140 -3.79 -3.77 -13.05
C ALA A 140 -2.33 -3.79 -13.55
N ALA A 141 -1.38 -4.20 -12.70
CA ALA A 141 0.03 -4.36 -13.08
C ALA A 141 0.21 -5.41 -14.19
N LEU A 142 -0.49 -6.55 -14.11
CA LEU A 142 -0.45 -7.58 -15.14
C LEU A 142 -1.01 -7.08 -16.48
N LYS A 143 -2.15 -6.37 -16.45
CA LYS A 143 -2.72 -5.75 -17.66
C LYS A 143 -1.76 -4.75 -18.30
N PHE A 144 -1.07 -3.94 -17.49
CA PHE A 144 -0.05 -3.02 -17.97
C PHE A 144 1.10 -3.76 -18.68
N LEU A 145 1.64 -4.84 -18.07
CA LEU A 145 2.72 -5.62 -18.68
C LEU A 145 2.30 -6.27 -20.01
N ILE A 146 1.08 -6.83 -20.06
CA ILE A 146 0.53 -7.40 -21.29
C ILE A 146 0.35 -6.31 -22.35
N GLY A 147 -0.22 -5.16 -21.98
CA GLY A 147 -0.41 -4.02 -22.89
C GLY A 147 0.92 -3.50 -23.45
N LEU A 148 1.94 -3.38 -22.60
CA LEU A 148 3.29 -2.99 -23.01
C LEU A 148 3.88 -3.99 -24.02
N PHE A 149 3.79 -5.30 -23.73
CA PHE A 149 4.27 -6.34 -24.63
C PHE A 149 3.57 -6.27 -25.99
N VAL A 150 2.24 -6.19 -25.99
CA VAL A 150 1.43 -6.07 -27.21
C VAL A 150 1.80 -4.82 -28.01
N ALA A 151 1.95 -3.67 -27.35
CA ALA A 151 2.35 -2.42 -27.99
C ALA A 151 3.72 -2.53 -28.68
N ILE A 152 4.69 -3.20 -28.05
CA ILE A 152 6.02 -3.43 -28.63
C ILE A 152 5.94 -4.37 -29.84
N VAL A 153 5.15 -5.45 -29.76
CA VAL A 153 4.94 -6.36 -30.89
C VAL A 153 4.36 -5.60 -32.09
N PHE A 154 3.32 -4.79 -31.88
CA PHE A 154 2.74 -3.98 -32.94
C PHE A 154 3.72 -2.92 -33.45
N GLY A 155 4.42 -2.23 -32.56
CA GLY A 155 5.40 -1.20 -32.93
C GLY A 155 6.53 -1.75 -33.79
N VAL A 156 7.11 -2.89 -33.42
CA VAL A 156 8.17 -3.56 -34.20
C VAL A 156 7.66 -3.93 -35.59
N ARG A 157 6.48 -4.54 -35.69
CA ARG A 157 5.90 -4.92 -36.98
C ARG A 157 5.59 -3.70 -37.85
N PHE A 158 5.00 -2.67 -37.25
CA PHE A 158 4.68 -1.42 -37.94
C PHE A 158 5.95 -0.77 -38.50
N LEU A 159 7.01 -0.65 -37.71
CA LEU A 159 8.26 -0.03 -38.14
C LEU A 159 8.91 -0.78 -39.31
N LYS A 160 8.95 -2.12 -39.27
CA LYS A 160 9.49 -2.91 -40.39
C LYS A 160 8.64 -2.78 -41.65
N LEU A 161 7.32 -2.94 -41.56
CA LEU A 161 6.42 -2.76 -42.71
C LEU A 161 6.53 -1.36 -43.29
N SER A 162 6.61 -0.34 -42.44
CA SER A 162 6.71 1.05 -42.89
C SER A 162 8.00 1.35 -43.65
N TYR A 163 9.08 0.62 -43.37
CA TYR A 163 10.32 0.70 -44.12
C TYR A 163 10.23 -0.06 -45.45
N GLU A 164 9.64 -1.26 -45.44
CA GLU A 164 9.40 -2.02 -46.67
C GLU A 164 8.50 -1.26 -47.67
N MET A 165 7.58 -0.45 -47.15
CA MET A 165 6.68 0.39 -47.93
C MET A 165 7.26 1.77 -48.28
N ASP A 166 8.50 2.06 -47.86
CA ASP A 166 9.17 3.36 -48.08
C ASP A 166 8.32 4.56 -47.61
N LEU A 167 7.67 4.43 -46.45
CA LEU A 167 6.88 5.52 -45.87
C LEU A 167 7.82 6.58 -45.29
N GLU A 168 7.62 7.85 -45.65
CA GLU A 168 8.35 8.95 -45.04
C GLU A 168 7.82 9.26 -43.63
N PHE A 169 8.73 9.45 -42.67
CA PHE A 169 8.38 9.92 -41.33
C PHE A 169 9.17 11.18 -40.97
N TYR A 170 8.78 11.81 -39.87
CA TYR A 170 9.60 12.87 -39.30
C TYR A 170 11.00 12.34 -38.94
N PRO A 171 12.10 13.10 -39.16
CA PRO A 171 13.48 12.57 -39.12
C PRO A 171 13.87 11.80 -37.84
N PHE A 172 13.30 12.21 -36.70
CA PHE A 172 13.49 11.49 -35.43
C PHE A 172 12.97 10.05 -35.48
N PHE A 173 11.77 9.83 -36.05
CA PHE A 173 11.18 8.50 -36.19
C PHE A 173 11.88 7.67 -37.25
N GLU A 174 12.39 8.29 -38.31
CA GLU A 174 13.23 7.60 -39.30
C GLU A 174 14.51 7.10 -38.66
N THR A 175 15.18 7.93 -37.86
CA THR A 175 16.39 7.52 -37.11
C THR A 175 16.11 6.30 -36.23
N ILE A 176 14.98 6.27 -35.52
CA ILE A 176 14.58 5.13 -34.69
C ILE A 176 14.30 3.89 -35.54
N ARG A 177 13.59 4.05 -36.65
CA ARG A 177 13.26 2.97 -37.59
C ARG A 177 14.53 2.36 -38.18
N ASP A 178 15.44 3.19 -38.67
CA ASP A 178 16.68 2.76 -39.30
C ASP A 178 17.62 2.09 -38.29
N ALA A 179 17.71 2.64 -37.07
CA ALA A 179 18.43 2.00 -35.98
C ALA A 179 17.88 0.60 -35.69
N ILE A 180 16.56 0.46 -35.62
CA ILE A 180 15.90 -0.84 -35.41
C ILE A 180 16.20 -1.83 -36.54
N ILE A 181 16.16 -1.37 -37.79
CA ILE A 181 16.36 -2.23 -38.97
C ILE A 181 17.82 -2.65 -39.11
N SER A 182 18.75 -1.75 -38.83
CA SER A 182 20.20 -2.00 -38.89
C SER A 182 20.67 -3.10 -37.93
N THR A 183 19.87 -3.46 -36.92
CA THR A 183 20.20 -4.54 -35.98
C THR A 183 20.20 -5.92 -36.62
N ASN A 184 19.54 -6.12 -37.77
CA ASN A 184 19.35 -7.42 -38.43
C ASN A 184 18.75 -8.52 -37.54
N LEU A 185 18.08 -8.15 -36.44
CA LEU A 185 17.44 -9.11 -35.52
C LEU A 185 16.08 -9.59 -36.06
N SER A 186 15.73 -10.82 -35.72
CA SER A 186 14.36 -11.32 -35.95
C SER A 186 13.33 -10.51 -35.15
N ASN A 187 12.07 -10.51 -35.58
CA ASN A 187 11.00 -9.81 -34.86
C ASN A 187 10.90 -10.25 -33.40
N THR A 188 11.08 -11.55 -33.15
CA THR A 188 11.02 -12.12 -31.81
C THR A 188 12.16 -11.61 -30.92
N GLU A 189 13.38 -11.55 -31.44
CA GLU A 189 14.55 -11.07 -30.68
C GLU A 189 14.44 -9.57 -30.38
N LEU A 190 14.00 -8.79 -31.36
CA LEU A 190 13.81 -7.35 -31.20
C LEU A 190 12.70 -7.03 -30.18
N VAL A 191 11.58 -7.75 -30.23
CA VAL A 191 10.51 -7.60 -29.23
C VAL A 191 11.03 -7.94 -27.83
N LYS A 192 11.77 -9.05 -27.67
CA LYS A 192 12.37 -9.41 -26.38
C LYS A 192 13.31 -8.32 -25.88
N LEU A 193 14.23 -7.86 -26.73
CA LEU A 193 15.20 -6.83 -26.39
C LEU A 193 14.52 -5.54 -25.93
N LEU A 194 13.57 -5.03 -26.72
CA LEU A 194 12.84 -3.80 -26.41
C LEU A 194 11.99 -3.96 -25.14
N PHE A 195 11.28 -5.08 -24.99
CA PHE A 195 10.45 -5.33 -23.82
C PHE A 195 11.29 -5.37 -22.53
N PHE A 196 12.39 -6.14 -22.51
CA PHE A 196 13.24 -6.21 -21.34
C PHE A 196 13.94 -4.87 -21.05
N ASN A 197 14.44 -4.16 -22.06
CA ASN A 197 15.06 -2.85 -21.85
C ASN A 197 14.06 -1.82 -21.30
N MET A 198 12.84 -1.77 -21.84
CA MET A 198 11.79 -0.89 -21.32
C MET A 198 11.38 -1.27 -19.90
N LEU A 199 11.21 -2.57 -19.63
CA LEU A 199 10.88 -3.05 -18.29
C LEU A 199 11.99 -2.71 -17.28
N SER A 200 13.25 -2.95 -17.63
CA SER A 200 14.41 -2.62 -16.80
C SER A 200 14.50 -1.10 -16.55
N ALA A 201 14.28 -0.28 -17.57
CA ALA A 201 14.26 1.18 -17.41
C ALA A 201 13.14 1.62 -16.45
N LEU A 202 11.93 1.06 -16.58
CA LEU A 202 10.82 1.34 -15.67
C LEU A 202 11.16 0.92 -14.23
N ILE A 203 11.74 -0.26 -14.03
CA ILE A 203 12.17 -0.74 -12.71
C ILE A 203 13.21 0.20 -12.09
N VAL A 204 14.22 0.62 -12.85
CA VAL A 204 15.24 1.56 -12.38
C VAL A 204 14.63 2.90 -12.00
N LEU A 205 13.72 3.44 -12.82
CA LEU A 205 13.01 4.69 -12.51
C LEU A 205 12.17 4.57 -11.23
N GLU A 206 11.46 3.45 -11.04
CA GLU A 206 10.70 3.21 -9.82
C GLU A 206 11.61 3.05 -8.59
N PHE A 207 12.76 2.41 -8.75
CA PHE A 207 13.75 2.28 -7.67
C PHE A 207 14.35 3.64 -7.26
N ILE A 208 14.71 4.48 -8.23
CA ILE A 208 15.20 5.85 -7.97
C ILE A 208 14.13 6.66 -7.24
N ARG A 209 12.87 6.60 -7.69
CA ARG A 209 11.74 7.28 -7.03
C ARG A 209 11.54 6.80 -5.60
N PHE A 210 11.57 5.49 -5.38
CA PHE A 210 11.46 4.91 -4.05
C PHE A 210 12.57 5.41 -3.12
N PHE A 211 13.82 5.46 -3.60
CA PHE A 211 14.96 5.96 -2.83
C PHE A 211 14.83 7.46 -2.49
N MET A 212 14.33 8.27 -3.43
CA MET A 212 14.07 9.70 -3.17
C MET A 212 13.00 9.90 -2.08
N LEU A 213 11.92 9.11 -2.11
CA LEU A 213 10.88 9.15 -1.08
C LEU A 213 11.43 8.74 0.29
N PHE A 214 12.20 7.65 0.35
CA PHE A 214 12.86 7.20 1.57
C PHE A 214 13.79 8.28 2.17
N SER A 215 14.62 8.89 1.31
CA SER A 215 15.60 9.90 1.72
C SER A 215 14.95 11.18 2.28
N ASN A 216 13.86 11.64 1.66
CA ASN A 216 13.14 12.83 2.13
C ASN A 216 12.48 12.61 3.49
N MET A 217 12.01 11.39 3.78
CA MET A 217 11.40 11.06 5.06
C MET A 217 12.42 10.92 6.20
N SER A 218 13.58 10.34 5.92
CA SER A 218 14.68 10.27 6.90
C SER A 218 15.13 11.66 7.37
N ARG A 219 15.15 12.65 6.45
CA ARG A 219 15.46 14.06 6.77
C ARG A 219 14.36 14.79 7.55
N GLY A 220 13.09 14.41 7.38
CA GLY A 220 11.98 14.98 8.15
C GLY A 220 11.99 14.53 9.61
N SER A 221 12.31 13.25 9.85
CA SER A 221 12.47 12.66 11.19
C SER A 221 13.55 13.32 12.04
N SER A 222 14.66 13.77 11.43
CA SER A 222 15.76 14.41 12.17
C SER A 222 15.46 15.85 12.60
N LYS A 223 14.50 16.53 11.96
CA LYS A 223 14.14 17.92 12.26
C LYS A 223 13.11 18.06 13.38
N SER A 224 12.29 17.03 13.65
CA SER A 224 11.31 17.07 14.74
C SER A 224 11.87 16.67 16.12
N LYS A 225 13.18 16.39 16.20
CA LYS A 225 13.89 16.03 17.44
C LYS A 225 14.81 17.15 17.95
N LYS A 226 14.62 18.39 17.50
CA LYS A 226 15.32 19.58 18.02
C LYS A 226 14.34 20.57 18.60
#